data_AF-A0A3N5L238-F1
#
_entry.id   AF-A0A3N5L238-F1
#
_cell.length_a   1.000
_cell.length_b   1.000
_cell.length_c   1.000
_cell.angle_alpha   90.00
_cell.angle_beta   90.00
_cell.angle_gamma   90.00
#
_symmetry.space_group_name_H-M   'P 1'
#
loop_
_entity.id
_entity.type
_entity.pdbx_description
1 polymer ?
#
loop_
_entity_poly.entity_id
_entity_poly.type
_entity_poly.pdbx_seq_one_letter_code
_entity_poly.pdbx_strand_id
1 'polypeptide(L)'
;MDIDRRYFLTQALLAAGVSATGASAQSGANKLGIPGPYRGRVVAVQHPGSVKSGRYQREPVRDMMRKAMMELTGAPSWQDAWRIFFEPGDVVGIKVNPVGRPYLISAPEVFQEIVAGLEVAGIKRQDIVAYDRYRDEFLSGGFQKWLPEGVRWSSATSTNDGLQLDMKGYDLDHYVEMALVSAKANPTDPHHRRSYLARFITKEVSKLVNLGVLKHHQSAGITIALKNLSH
;
A
#
# COMPACT_ATOMS: atom_id res chain seq x y z
N MET A 1 4.45 38.78 12.71
CA MET A 1 5.05 37.82 13.67
C MET A 1 6.19 37.16 12.91
N ASP A 2 7.42 37.62 13.14
CA ASP A 2 8.59 37.16 12.37
C ASP A 2 9.00 35.76 12.82
N ILE A 3 8.96 34.81 11.90
CA ILE A 3 9.37 33.43 12.11
C ILE A 3 10.88 33.36 11.88
N ASP A 4 11.66 33.52 12.95
CA ASP A 4 13.13 33.35 12.91
C ASP A 4 13.51 31.85 13.03
N ARG A 5 14.67 31.49 12.46
CA ARG A 5 15.34 30.19 12.58
C ARG A 5 15.37 29.65 14.01
N ARG A 6 15.50 30.51 15.02
CA ARG A 6 15.47 30.09 16.44
C ARG A 6 14.09 29.56 16.84
N TYR A 7 13.01 30.19 16.39
CA TYR A 7 11.64 29.72 16.61
C TYR A 7 11.42 28.35 15.94
N PHE A 8 11.92 28.18 14.70
CA PHE A 8 11.84 26.90 13.99
C PHE A 8 12.59 25.77 14.71
N LEU A 9 13.81 26.05 15.21
CA LEU A 9 14.60 25.07 15.96
C LEU A 9 14.00 24.73 17.33
N THR A 10 13.37 25.70 18.00
CA THR A 10 12.74 25.48 19.31
C THR A 10 11.47 24.63 19.17
N GLN A 11 10.69 24.85 18.10
CA GLN A 11 9.54 23.98 17.78
C GLN A 11 9.97 22.58 17.32
N ALA A 12 11.08 22.47 16.56
CA ALA A 12 11.63 21.17 16.16
C ALA A 12 12.13 20.34 17.36
N LEU A 13 12.65 20.99 18.41
CA LEU A 13 13.10 20.32 19.64
C LEU A 13 11.93 19.93 20.56
N LEU A 14 10.85 20.71 20.60
CA LEU A 14 9.63 20.34 21.35
C LEU A 14 8.86 19.18 20.68
N ALA A 15 8.96 19.03 19.36
CA ALA A 15 8.44 17.87 18.63
C ALA A 15 9.24 16.57 18.89
N ALA A 16 10.51 16.68 19.31
CA ALA A 16 11.36 15.54 19.64
C ALA A 16 11.10 14.96 21.05
N GLY A 17 10.32 15.66 21.90
CA GLY A 17 10.05 15.29 23.29
C GLY A 17 8.76 14.51 23.53
N VAL A 18 7.94 14.26 22.50
CA VAL A 18 6.82 13.33 22.63
C VAL A 18 7.36 11.93 22.37
N SER A 19 7.83 11.28 23.42
CA SER A 19 8.04 9.84 23.44
C SER A 19 6.74 9.19 22.99
N ALA A 20 6.72 8.68 21.76
CA ALA A 20 5.64 7.86 21.24
C ALA A 20 5.66 6.53 22.01
N THR A 21 5.13 6.51 23.22
CA THR A 21 4.84 5.29 23.99
C THR A 21 3.54 4.66 23.48
N GLY A 22 3.32 4.66 22.16
CA GLY A 22 2.45 3.68 21.54
C GLY A 22 3.18 2.35 21.59
N ALA A 23 2.49 1.26 21.88
CA ALA A 23 3.07 -0.07 21.81
C ALA A 23 3.68 -0.26 20.42
N SER A 24 5.00 -0.08 20.29
CA SER A 24 5.69 -0.52 19.10
C SER A 24 5.56 -2.03 19.14
N ALA A 25 4.71 -2.59 18.28
CA ALA A 25 4.78 -3.99 17.94
C ALA A 25 6.20 -4.22 17.41
N GLN A 26 7.10 -4.57 18.32
CA GLN A 26 8.51 -4.77 18.03
C GLN A 26 8.56 -6.12 17.34
N SER A 27 8.29 -6.12 16.03
CA SER A 27 8.49 -7.32 15.23
C SER A 27 9.97 -7.65 15.35
N GLY A 28 10.29 -8.84 15.88
CA GLY A 28 11.66 -9.34 15.94
C GLY A 28 12.33 -9.27 14.57
N ALA A 29 13.66 -9.32 14.55
CA ALA A 29 14.42 -9.27 13.30
C ALA A 29 13.94 -10.37 12.34
N ASN A 30 13.19 -9.97 11.31
CA ASN A 30 12.69 -10.83 10.25
C ASN A 30 13.49 -10.52 8.98
N LYS A 31 13.83 -11.55 8.19
CA LYS A 31 14.46 -11.43 6.86
C LYS A 31 13.76 -10.40 5.98
N LEU A 32 12.44 -10.27 6.09
CA LEU A 32 11.62 -9.30 5.34
C LEU A 32 11.19 -8.08 6.16
N GLY A 33 11.64 -7.95 7.40
CA GLY A 33 11.34 -6.80 8.28
C GLY A 33 12.01 -5.51 7.79
N ILE A 34 11.64 -4.35 8.32
CA ILE A 34 12.18 -3.06 7.88
C ILE A 34 13.66 -2.93 8.29
N PRO A 35 14.57 -2.50 7.40
CA PRO A 35 14.35 -1.98 6.04
C PRO A 35 14.50 -3.01 4.89
N GLY A 36 14.42 -4.30 5.19
CA GLY A 36 14.36 -5.40 4.22
C GLY A 36 15.71 -5.75 3.58
N PRO A 37 15.73 -6.80 2.73
CA PRO A 37 16.96 -7.24 2.06
C PRO A 37 17.41 -6.29 0.94
N TYR A 38 16.52 -5.44 0.41
CA TYR A 38 16.77 -4.54 -0.72
C TYR A 38 16.57 -3.07 -0.34
N ARG A 39 17.30 -2.61 0.68
CA ARG A 39 17.16 -1.28 1.28
C ARG A 39 17.30 -0.17 0.23
N GLY A 40 16.25 0.64 0.05
CA GLY A 40 16.27 1.81 -0.84
C GLY A 40 16.47 1.50 -2.33
N ARG A 41 16.36 0.24 -2.75
CA ARG A 41 16.55 -0.16 -4.15
C ARG A 41 15.26 0.04 -4.94
N VAL A 42 15.39 0.69 -6.10
CA VAL A 42 14.32 0.86 -7.08
C VAL A 42 14.78 0.27 -8.40
N VAL A 43 13.90 -0.46 -9.06
CA VAL A 43 14.13 -1.00 -10.41
C VAL A 43 13.18 -0.32 -11.37
N ALA A 44 13.72 0.12 -12.51
CA ALA A 44 12.97 0.74 -13.58
C ALA A 44 13.08 -0.15 -14.82
N VAL A 45 11.92 -0.52 -15.38
CA VAL A 45 11.80 -1.32 -16.60
C VAL A 45 10.93 -0.61 -17.61
N GLN A 46 11.19 -0.85 -18.89
CA GLN A 46 10.44 -0.27 -19.99
C GLN A 46 10.28 -1.29 -21.10
N HIS A 47 9.14 -1.23 -21.77
CA HIS A 47 8.87 -1.96 -23.01
C HIS A 47 8.09 -1.04 -23.95
N PRO A 48 8.54 -0.80 -25.20
CA PRO A 48 7.91 0.17 -26.11
C PRO A 48 6.48 -0.24 -26.50
N GLY A 49 6.19 -1.54 -26.49
CA GLY A 49 4.85 -2.07 -26.73
C GLY A 49 3.93 -2.09 -25.50
N SER A 50 4.33 -1.58 -24.32
CA SER A 50 3.52 -1.67 -23.09
C SER A 50 2.22 -0.90 -23.13
N VAL A 51 2.15 0.14 -23.97
CA VAL A 51 0.96 0.94 -24.23
C VAL A 51 0.76 1.05 -25.73
N LYS A 52 -0.44 0.71 -26.22
CA LYS A 52 -0.85 0.95 -27.60
C LYS A 52 -2.19 1.67 -27.61
N SER A 53 -2.24 2.83 -28.28
CA SER A 53 -3.46 3.65 -28.38
C SER A 53 -4.13 3.91 -27.01
N GLY A 54 -3.32 4.23 -26.00
CA GLY A 54 -3.80 4.52 -24.64
C GLY A 54 -4.23 3.30 -23.82
N ARG A 55 -4.00 2.07 -24.29
CA ARG A 55 -4.32 0.85 -23.55
C ARG A 55 -3.08 0.05 -23.18
N TYR A 56 -3.02 -0.42 -21.94
CA TYR A 56 -1.98 -1.34 -21.49
C TYR A 56 -2.03 -2.66 -22.27
N GLN A 57 -0.86 -3.20 -22.58
CA GLN A 57 -0.71 -4.47 -23.30
C GLN A 57 -0.19 -5.54 -22.34
N ARG A 58 -0.98 -6.60 -22.12
CA ARG A 58 -0.72 -7.61 -21.08
C ARG A 58 0.64 -8.28 -21.20
N GLU A 59 1.02 -8.75 -22.39
CA GLU A 59 2.28 -9.46 -22.60
C GLU A 59 3.51 -8.58 -22.34
N PRO A 60 3.64 -7.38 -22.94
CA PRO A 60 4.66 -6.42 -22.55
C PRO A 60 4.74 -6.09 -21.06
N VAL A 61 3.59 -5.92 -20.39
CA VAL A 61 3.54 -5.63 -18.95
C VAL A 61 4.06 -6.81 -18.12
N ARG A 62 3.64 -8.03 -18.46
CA ARG A 62 4.16 -9.28 -17.88
C ARG A 62 5.69 -9.35 -18.01
N ASP A 63 6.21 -9.13 -19.21
CA ASP A 63 7.64 -9.27 -19.49
C ASP A 63 8.45 -8.21 -18.72
N MET A 64 7.94 -6.97 -18.64
CA MET A 64 8.51 -5.93 -17.77
C MET A 64 8.52 -6.35 -16.30
N MET A 65 7.41 -6.85 -15.77
CA MET A 65 7.32 -7.24 -14.36
C MET A 65 8.25 -8.40 -14.00
N ARG A 66 8.33 -9.43 -14.85
CA ARG A 66 9.25 -10.56 -14.66
C ARG A 66 10.70 -10.11 -14.68
N LYS A 67 11.07 -9.26 -15.63
CA LYS A 67 12.40 -8.62 -15.69
C LYS A 67 12.68 -7.83 -14.41
N ALA A 68 11.74 -6.99 -13.96
CA ALA A 68 11.90 -6.17 -12.77
C ALA A 68 12.11 -7.01 -11.51
N MET A 69 11.36 -8.10 -11.35
CA MET A 69 11.51 -9.00 -10.19
C MET A 69 12.89 -9.66 -10.17
N MET A 70 13.39 -10.12 -11.31
CA MET A 70 14.75 -10.68 -11.40
C MET A 70 15.82 -9.61 -11.13
N GLU A 71 15.70 -8.41 -11.71
CA GLU A 71 16.65 -7.32 -11.47
C GLU A 71 16.66 -6.79 -10.04
N LEU A 72 15.51 -6.81 -9.36
CA LEU A 72 15.40 -6.41 -7.96
C LEU A 72 16.10 -7.41 -7.07
N THR A 73 15.87 -8.70 -7.33
CA THR A 73 16.24 -9.78 -6.42
C THR A 73 17.59 -10.42 -6.70
N GLY A 74 18.05 -10.36 -7.95
CA GLY A 74 19.19 -11.14 -8.45
C GLY A 74 18.87 -12.62 -8.70
N ALA A 75 17.60 -13.03 -8.64
CA ALA A 75 17.21 -14.43 -8.82
C ALA A 75 17.39 -14.90 -10.28
N PRO A 76 17.69 -16.20 -10.50
CA PRO A 76 17.93 -16.75 -11.84
C PRO A 76 16.65 -16.90 -12.69
N SER A 77 15.48 -16.82 -12.06
CA SER A 77 14.19 -16.86 -12.71
C SER A 77 13.19 -15.94 -12.01
N TRP A 78 12.13 -15.53 -12.71
CA TRP A 78 11.08 -14.70 -12.12
C TRP A 78 10.30 -15.48 -11.04
N GLN A 79 10.15 -16.80 -11.17
CA GLN A 79 9.51 -17.62 -10.16
C GLN A 79 10.31 -17.64 -8.86
N ASP A 80 11.62 -17.80 -8.95
CA ASP A 80 12.50 -17.78 -7.78
C ASP A 80 12.55 -16.39 -7.14
N ALA A 81 12.41 -15.32 -7.94
CA ALA A 81 12.28 -13.96 -7.42
C ALA A 81 11.05 -13.77 -6.51
N TRP A 82 9.90 -14.34 -6.87
CA TRP A 82 8.70 -14.27 -6.03
C TRP A 82 8.82 -15.11 -4.75
N ARG A 83 9.44 -16.29 -4.84
CA ARG A 83 9.69 -17.19 -3.68
C ARG A 83 10.64 -16.61 -2.63
N ILE A 84 11.35 -15.53 -2.93
CA ILE A 84 12.13 -14.79 -1.93
C ILE A 84 11.22 -14.10 -0.90
N PHE A 85 10.03 -13.67 -1.33
CA PHE A 85 9.13 -12.85 -0.52
C PHE A 85 7.92 -13.63 0.02
N PHE A 86 7.49 -14.69 -0.67
CA PHE A 86 6.25 -15.41 -0.38
C PHE A 86 6.48 -16.91 -0.26
N GLU A 87 5.70 -17.57 0.59
CA GLU A 87 5.76 -19.00 0.83
C GLU A 87 4.36 -19.59 1.07
N PRO A 88 4.15 -20.90 0.82
CA PRO A 88 2.86 -21.54 1.08
C PRO A 88 2.38 -21.31 2.51
N GLY A 89 1.13 -20.87 2.65
CA GLY A 89 0.52 -20.54 3.94
C GLY A 89 0.44 -19.03 4.22
N ASP A 90 1.13 -18.19 3.44
CA ASP A 90 0.88 -16.74 3.48
C ASP A 90 -0.54 -16.39 3.02
N VAL A 91 -1.11 -15.37 3.65
CA VAL A 91 -2.30 -14.67 3.16
C VAL A 91 -1.88 -13.28 2.71
N VAL A 92 -2.04 -12.98 1.42
CA VAL A 92 -1.45 -11.80 0.78
C VAL A 92 -2.53 -10.78 0.41
N GLY A 93 -2.42 -9.61 1.02
CA GLY A 93 -3.18 -8.44 0.61
C GLY A 93 -2.53 -7.73 -0.56
N ILE A 94 -3.33 -7.21 -1.50
CA ILE A 94 -2.87 -6.34 -2.58
C ILE A 94 -3.65 -5.03 -2.49
N LYS A 95 -2.99 -3.96 -2.02
CA LYS A 95 -3.58 -2.61 -1.92
C LYS A 95 -3.62 -1.97 -3.31
N VAL A 96 -4.82 -1.87 -3.88
CA VAL A 96 -5.04 -1.17 -5.17
C VAL A 96 -5.21 0.34 -4.94
N ASN A 97 -5.16 1.11 -6.02
CA ASN A 97 -5.35 2.55 -6.02
C ASN A 97 -6.52 2.94 -6.96
N PRO A 98 -7.68 3.33 -6.41
CA PRO A 98 -8.83 3.80 -7.18
C PRO A 98 -8.80 5.29 -7.56
N VAL A 99 -7.95 6.10 -6.92
CA VAL A 99 -7.98 7.55 -7.07
C VAL A 99 -7.38 7.96 -8.41
N GLY A 100 -8.05 8.77 -9.22
CA GLY A 100 -7.60 9.13 -10.59
C GLY A 100 -8.31 8.37 -11.70
N ARG A 101 -9.46 7.76 -11.38
CA ARG A 101 -10.39 7.18 -12.36
C ARG A 101 -10.69 8.11 -13.55
N PRO A 102 -10.99 7.55 -14.73
CA PRO A 102 -10.87 6.12 -15.05
C PRO A 102 -9.45 5.71 -15.47
N TYR A 103 -8.54 6.66 -15.73
CA TYR A 103 -7.31 6.40 -16.47
C TYR A 103 -6.07 6.16 -15.61
N LEU A 104 -6.00 6.70 -14.39
CA LEU A 104 -4.81 6.68 -13.52
C LEU A 104 -5.03 5.88 -12.25
N ILE A 105 -5.50 4.64 -12.43
CA ILE A 105 -5.81 3.67 -11.36
C ILE A 105 -5.00 2.39 -11.54
N SER A 106 -4.99 1.52 -10.52
CA SER A 106 -4.35 0.20 -10.64
C SER A 106 -4.95 -0.61 -11.79
N ALA A 107 -4.09 -1.17 -12.62
CA ALA A 107 -4.49 -1.84 -13.85
C ALA A 107 -4.56 -3.37 -13.69
N PRO A 108 -5.51 -4.06 -14.37
CA PRO A 108 -5.63 -5.51 -14.32
C PRO A 108 -4.38 -6.22 -14.83
N GLU A 109 -3.67 -5.66 -15.81
CA GLU A 109 -2.46 -6.27 -16.38
C GLU A 109 -1.35 -6.41 -15.34
N VAL A 110 -1.22 -5.46 -14.42
CA VAL A 110 -0.22 -5.50 -13.34
C VAL A 110 -0.72 -6.39 -12.21
N PHE A 111 -1.98 -6.24 -11.79
CA PHE A 111 -2.53 -7.04 -10.69
C PHE A 111 -2.51 -8.53 -11.01
N GLN A 112 -2.95 -8.93 -12.20
CA GLN A 112 -3.02 -10.35 -12.56
C GLN A 112 -1.63 -10.98 -12.68
N GLU A 113 -0.60 -10.22 -13.05
CA GLU A 113 0.79 -10.73 -13.01
C GLU A 113 1.35 -10.81 -11.58
N ILE A 114 0.92 -9.93 -10.66
CA ILE A 114 1.20 -10.11 -9.22
C ILE A 114 0.58 -11.44 -8.76
N VAL A 115 -0.68 -11.71 -9.12
CA VAL A 115 -1.34 -12.99 -8.77
C VAL A 115 -0.57 -14.18 -9.34
N ALA A 116 -0.15 -14.14 -10.61
CA ALA A 116 0.66 -15.21 -11.19
C ALA A 116 1.99 -15.42 -10.43
N GLY A 117 2.64 -14.33 -9.99
CA GLY A 117 3.81 -14.36 -9.13
C GLY A 117 3.58 -15.03 -7.77
N LEU A 118 2.45 -14.72 -7.14
CA LEU A 118 2.03 -15.34 -5.88
C LEU A 118 1.71 -16.84 -6.06
N GLU A 119 1.03 -17.22 -7.15
CA GLU A 119 0.71 -18.62 -7.45
C GLU A 119 1.98 -19.47 -7.63
N VAL A 120 3.00 -18.99 -8.34
CA VAL A 120 4.26 -19.75 -8.49
C VAL A 120 5.08 -19.84 -7.20
N ALA A 121 4.82 -18.94 -6.23
CA ALA A 121 5.33 -19.02 -4.87
C ALA A 121 4.49 -19.95 -3.96
N GLY A 122 3.41 -20.54 -4.49
CA GLY A 122 2.57 -21.51 -3.79
C GLY A 122 1.40 -20.91 -3.03
N ILE A 123 1.06 -19.64 -3.26
CA ILE A 123 -0.11 -18.98 -2.64
C ILE A 123 -1.37 -19.39 -3.38
N LYS A 124 -2.38 -19.86 -2.66
CA LYS A 124 -3.69 -20.21 -3.25
C LYS A 124 -4.49 -18.94 -3.48
N ARG A 125 -5.31 -18.90 -4.55
CA ARG A 125 -6.11 -17.71 -4.87
C ARG A 125 -7.02 -17.23 -3.73
N GLN A 126 -7.60 -18.16 -2.97
CA GLN A 126 -8.43 -17.86 -1.79
C GLN A 126 -7.67 -17.11 -0.68
N ASP A 127 -6.34 -17.23 -0.65
CA ASP A 127 -5.44 -16.57 0.29
C ASP A 127 -4.90 -15.24 -0.29
N ILE A 128 -5.40 -14.79 -1.45
CA ILE A 128 -5.09 -13.49 -2.05
C ILE A 128 -6.30 -12.57 -1.91
N VAL A 129 -6.09 -11.34 -1.44
CA VAL A 129 -7.16 -10.36 -1.21
C VAL A 129 -6.82 -9.03 -1.86
N ALA A 130 -7.61 -8.61 -2.84
CA ALA A 130 -7.58 -7.23 -3.33
C ALA A 130 -8.21 -6.30 -2.30
N TYR A 131 -7.57 -5.18 -1.98
CA TYR A 131 -8.06 -4.29 -0.93
C TYR A 131 -7.95 -2.83 -1.34
N ASP A 132 -8.98 -2.07 -1.00
CA ASP A 132 -8.94 -0.62 -0.91
C ASP A 132 -9.70 -0.17 0.35
N ARG A 133 -9.43 1.02 0.87
CA ARG A 133 -10.13 1.51 2.05
C ARG A 133 -11.63 1.63 1.85
N TYR A 134 -12.07 2.18 0.72
CA TYR A 134 -13.46 2.53 0.47
C TYR A 134 -14.10 1.54 -0.51
N ARG A 135 -15.16 0.85 -0.07
CA ARG A 135 -15.93 -0.08 -0.91
C ARG A 135 -16.41 0.57 -2.20
N ASP A 136 -17.00 1.76 -2.10
CA ASP A 136 -17.61 2.43 -3.25
C ASP A 136 -16.54 2.86 -4.27
N GLU A 137 -15.35 3.23 -3.79
CA GLU A 137 -14.21 3.46 -4.67
C GLU A 137 -13.71 2.15 -5.29
N PHE A 138 -13.57 1.07 -4.53
CA PHE A 138 -13.18 -0.21 -5.11
C PHE A 138 -14.11 -0.64 -6.26
N LEU A 139 -15.42 -0.55 -6.04
CA LEU A 139 -16.44 -0.98 -6.99
C LEU A 139 -16.57 -0.05 -8.21
N SER A 140 -16.50 1.26 -8.00
CA SER A 140 -16.55 2.24 -9.10
C SER A 140 -15.29 2.20 -9.96
N GLY A 141 -14.14 1.77 -9.42
CA GLY A 141 -12.94 1.44 -10.18
C GLY A 141 -13.09 0.19 -11.04
N GLY A 142 -14.14 -0.62 -10.83
CA GLY A 142 -14.40 -1.85 -11.57
C GLY A 142 -13.45 -3.00 -11.21
N PHE A 143 -12.75 -2.91 -10.08
CA PHE A 143 -11.72 -3.88 -9.70
C PHE A 143 -12.25 -5.29 -9.53
N GLN A 144 -13.44 -5.43 -8.94
CA GLN A 144 -14.16 -6.70 -8.78
C GLN A 144 -14.45 -7.41 -10.11
N LYS A 145 -14.43 -6.70 -11.24
CA LYS A 145 -14.81 -7.26 -12.56
C LYS A 145 -13.70 -8.07 -13.22
N TRP A 146 -12.45 -7.90 -12.78
CA TRP A 146 -11.28 -8.51 -13.41
C TRP A 146 -10.41 -9.31 -12.45
N LEU A 147 -10.84 -9.50 -11.20
CA LEU A 147 -10.17 -10.40 -10.27
C LEU A 147 -10.23 -11.83 -10.81
N PRO A 148 -9.11 -12.58 -10.79
CA PRO A 148 -9.14 -14.01 -11.08
C PRO A 148 -10.10 -14.75 -10.15
N GLU A 149 -10.77 -15.78 -10.65
CA GLU A 149 -11.67 -16.61 -9.85
C GLU A 149 -10.97 -17.16 -8.61
N GLY A 150 -11.61 -17.03 -7.44
CA GLY A 150 -11.08 -17.43 -6.14
C GLY A 150 -10.29 -16.34 -5.42
N VAL A 151 -9.86 -15.27 -6.08
CA VAL A 151 -9.26 -14.10 -5.42
C VAL A 151 -10.36 -13.32 -4.69
N ARG A 152 -10.15 -13.04 -3.41
CA ARG A 152 -11.10 -12.28 -2.58
C ARG A 152 -10.89 -10.78 -2.76
N TRP A 153 -11.84 -9.99 -2.27
CA TRP A 153 -11.62 -8.57 -2.05
C TRP A 153 -12.28 -8.08 -0.75
N SER A 154 -11.78 -6.97 -0.21
CA SER A 154 -12.27 -6.38 1.04
C SER A 154 -12.09 -4.86 1.06
N SER A 155 -12.72 -4.22 2.04
CA SER A 155 -12.62 -2.78 2.31
C SER A 155 -12.82 -2.48 3.80
N ALA A 156 -12.18 -1.42 4.32
CA ALA A 156 -12.36 -1.04 5.73
C ALA A 156 -13.66 -0.26 5.98
N THR A 157 -14.08 0.55 5.02
CA THR A 157 -15.29 1.37 5.16
C THR A 157 -16.02 1.47 3.82
N SER A 158 -17.29 1.88 3.86
CA SER A 158 -18.11 1.94 2.65
C SER A 158 -17.77 3.15 1.78
N THR A 159 -17.71 4.34 2.38
CA THR A 159 -17.57 5.63 1.71
C THR A 159 -16.74 6.60 2.53
N ASN A 160 -16.33 7.72 1.92
CA ASN A 160 -15.57 8.76 2.59
C ASN A 160 -16.51 9.77 3.25
N ASP A 161 -16.42 9.90 4.58
CA ASP A 161 -17.24 10.81 5.41
C ASP A 161 -16.53 12.14 5.73
N GLY A 162 -15.43 12.45 5.04
CA GLY A 162 -14.69 13.71 5.13
C GLY A 162 -13.63 13.73 6.22
N LEU A 163 -13.98 13.40 7.47
CA LEU A 163 -13.01 13.30 8.58
C LEU A 163 -12.33 11.93 8.64
N GLN A 164 -12.92 10.92 8.02
CA GLN A 164 -12.38 9.57 7.87
C GLN A 164 -12.19 8.85 9.22
N LEU A 165 -13.20 8.99 10.09
CA LEU A 165 -13.20 8.54 11.50
C LEU A 165 -14.05 7.27 11.72
N ASP A 166 -14.58 6.65 10.66
CA ASP A 166 -15.25 5.36 10.79
C ASP A 166 -14.29 4.28 11.29
N MET A 167 -14.68 3.59 12.36
CA MET A 167 -13.88 2.54 13.00
C MET A 167 -14.41 1.12 12.76
N LYS A 168 -15.51 0.96 12.01
CA LYS A 168 -16.13 -0.36 11.78
C LYS A 168 -15.21 -1.38 11.11
N GLY A 169 -14.20 -0.97 10.34
CA GLY A 169 -13.20 -1.84 9.73
C GLY A 169 -11.78 -1.65 10.25
N TYR A 170 -11.60 -0.95 11.36
CA TYR A 170 -10.28 -0.64 11.94
C TYR A 170 -10.01 -1.39 13.23
N ASP A 171 -8.73 -1.57 13.53
CA ASP A 171 -8.22 -2.20 14.74
C ASP A 171 -7.89 -1.10 15.77
N LEU A 172 -8.62 -1.09 16.89
CA LEU A 172 -8.51 -0.05 17.92
C LEU A 172 -7.19 -0.10 18.69
N ASP A 173 -6.51 -1.25 18.67
CA ASP A 173 -5.27 -1.47 19.40
C ASP A 173 -4.03 -1.22 18.53
N HIS A 174 -4.22 -1.01 17.23
CA HIS A 174 -3.13 -0.81 16.26
C HIS A 174 -3.22 0.56 15.61
N TYR A 175 -2.51 1.51 16.21
CA TYR A 175 -2.47 2.88 15.76
C TYR A 175 -1.11 3.52 15.97
N VAL A 176 -0.89 4.63 15.26
CA VAL A 176 0.16 5.60 15.59
C VAL A 176 -0.48 6.91 16.03
N GLU A 177 0.09 7.53 17.07
CA GLU A 177 -0.27 8.88 17.47
C GLU A 177 0.30 9.87 16.44
N MET A 178 -0.58 10.69 15.89
CA MET A 178 -0.22 11.73 14.94
C MET A 178 0.28 12.97 15.68
N ALA A 179 1.34 13.58 15.16
CA ALA A 179 1.87 14.83 15.68
C ALA A 179 0.95 16.03 15.37
N LEU A 180 0.15 15.93 14.30
CA LEU A 180 -0.73 16.98 13.80
C LEU A 180 -2.11 16.40 13.51
N VAL A 181 -3.15 17.22 13.69
CA VAL A 181 -4.52 16.90 13.30
C VAL A 181 -5.06 17.94 12.33
N SER A 182 -6.11 17.58 11.58
CA SER A 182 -6.82 18.53 10.71
C SER A 182 -7.38 19.70 11.53
N ALA A 183 -7.48 20.89 10.93
CA ALA A 183 -8.04 22.09 11.59
C ALA A 183 -9.49 21.89 12.07
N LYS A 184 -10.23 20.93 11.50
CA LYS A 184 -11.59 20.58 11.91
C LYS A 184 -11.66 19.49 12.99
N ALA A 185 -10.52 18.92 13.38
CA ALA A 185 -10.46 17.81 14.32
C ALA A 185 -10.30 18.31 15.76
N ASN A 186 -10.75 17.53 16.74
CA ASN A 186 -10.54 17.83 18.15
C ASN A 186 -9.15 17.31 18.60
N PRO A 187 -8.17 18.18 18.92
CA PRO A 187 -6.83 17.75 19.30
C PRO A 187 -6.76 17.12 20.70
N THR A 188 -7.84 17.15 21.49
CA THR A 188 -7.87 16.46 22.79
C THR A 188 -8.53 15.08 22.70
N ASP A 189 -9.16 14.74 21.58
CA ASP A 189 -9.76 13.44 21.36
C ASP A 189 -8.70 12.47 20.79
N PRO A 190 -8.35 11.38 21.50
CA PRO A 190 -7.40 10.40 21.01
C PRO A 190 -7.79 9.83 19.64
N HIS A 191 -9.08 9.64 19.36
CA HIS A 191 -9.55 9.12 18.09
C HIS A 191 -9.15 10.04 16.93
N HIS A 192 -9.29 11.36 17.12
CA HIS A 192 -8.91 12.36 16.12
C HIS A 192 -7.39 12.51 15.95
N ARG A 193 -6.62 12.03 16.93
CA ARG A 193 -5.15 12.07 16.96
C ARG A 193 -4.49 10.78 16.51
N ARG A 194 -5.24 9.73 16.21
CA ARG A 194 -4.68 8.42 15.90
C ARG A 194 -4.92 8.05 14.45
N SER A 195 -3.88 7.51 13.82
CA SER A 195 -3.99 6.82 12.54
C SER A 195 -4.06 5.33 12.79
N TYR A 196 -5.24 4.74 12.61
CA TYR A 196 -5.49 3.32 12.84
C TYR A 196 -5.20 2.46 11.61
N LEU A 197 -4.76 1.23 11.83
CA LEU A 197 -4.67 0.22 10.77
C LEU A 197 -6.03 -0.46 10.57
N ALA A 198 -6.36 -0.76 9.31
CA ALA A 198 -7.52 -1.58 8.99
C ALA A 198 -7.34 -2.99 9.59
N ARG A 199 -8.43 -3.60 10.09
CA ARG A 199 -8.40 -4.98 10.60
C ARG A 199 -7.91 -5.98 9.56
N PHE A 200 -8.18 -5.69 8.29
CA PHE A 200 -7.62 -6.41 7.15
C PHE A 200 -6.09 -6.59 7.28
N ILE A 201 -5.37 -5.50 7.60
CA ILE A 201 -3.91 -5.51 7.73
C ILE A 201 -3.47 -6.28 9.00
N THR A 202 -4.20 -6.13 10.11
CA THR A 202 -3.75 -6.65 11.41
C THR A 202 -4.23 -8.07 11.72
N LYS A 203 -5.31 -8.54 11.09
CA LYS A 203 -5.98 -9.80 11.41
C LYS A 203 -6.10 -10.77 10.23
N GLU A 204 -6.09 -10.29 8.98
CA GLU A 204 -6.41 -11.14 7.83
C GLU A 204 -5.21 -11.49 6.96
N VAL A 205 -4.22 -10.61 6.82
CA VAL A 205 -3.07 -10.84 5.90
C VAL A 205 -1.75 -10.99 6.66
N SER A 206 -0.89 -11.87 6.18
CA SER A 206 0.50 -11.99 6.65
C SER A 206 1.44 -11.04 5.92
N LYS A 207 1.13 -10.71 4.66
CA LYS A 207 1.97 -9.86 3.79
C LYS A 207 1.10 -8.93 2.95
N LEU A 208 1.66 -7.75 2.63
CA LEU A 208 0.97 -6.74 1.83
C LEU A 208 1.82 -6.33 0.62
N VAL A 209 1.25 -6.46 -0.57
CA VAL A 209 1.77 -5.85 -1.80
C VAL A 209 1.07 -4.51 -2.02
N ASN A 210 1.87 -3.46 -2.16
CA ASN A 210 1.37 -2.12 -2.35
C ASN A 210 1.36 -1.74 -3.85
N LEU A 211 0.21 -1.94 -4.52
CA LEU A 211 0.04 -1.61 -5.93
C LEU A 211 -0.38 -0.14 -6.11
N GLY A 212 0.57 0.75 -5.84
CA GLY A 212 0.40 2.19 -6.04
C GLY A 212 0.50 2.62 -7.51
N VAL A 213 -0.10 3.76 -7.83
CA VAL A 213 0.04 4.43 -9.14
C VAL A 213 0.90 5.67 -8.96
N LEU A 214 1.86 5.88 -9.86
CA LEU A 214 2.69 7.08 -9.88
C LEU A 214 1.98 8.20 -10.66
N LYS A 215 1.57 9.26 -9.95
CA LYS A 215 0.95 10.46 -10.52
C LYS A 215 1.30 11.69 -9.69
N HIS A 216 1.18 12.87 -10.29
CA HIS A 216 1.33 14.13 -9.57
C HIS A 216 0.26 14.28 -8.48
N HIS A 217 0.65 14.85 -7.34
CA HIS A 217 -0.24 15.21 -6.25
C HIS A 217 0.08 16.61 -5.75
N GLN A 218 -0.91 17.50 -5.75
CA GLN A 218 -0.70 18.92 -5.44
C GLN A 218 -0.04 19.16 -4.07
N SER A 219 -0.40 18.36 -3.06
CA SER A 219 0.15 18.53 -1.70
C SER A 219 1.28 17.57 -1.33
N ALA A 220 1.46 16.48 -2.08
CA ALA A 220 2.41 15.41 -1.73
C ALA A 220 3.55 15.26 -2.76
N GLY A 221 3.55 16.08 -3.82
CA GLY A 221 4.45 15.96 -4.96
C GLY A 221 4.06 14.82 -5.88
N ILE A 222 4.33 13.58 -5.45
CA ILE A 222 4.01 12.34 -6.19
C ILE A 222 3.24 11.36 -5.31
N THR A 223 2.31 10.63 -5.91
CA THR A 223 1.69 9.46 -5.27
C THR A 223 2.51 8.22 -5.58
N ILE A 224 2.64 7.28 -4.63
CA ILE A 224 3.00 5.85 -4.76
C ILE A 224 2.95 5.28 -3.32
N ALA A 225 3.75 4.25 -3.00
CA ALA A 225 4.26 3.87 -1.68
C ALA A 225 3.36 4.28 -0.48
N LEU A 226 3.87 5.11 0.43
CA LEU A 226 3.17 5.47 1.67
C LEU A 226 1.84 6.19 1.42
N LYS A 227 1.75 7.01 0.35
CA LYS A 227 0.49 7.68 -0.02
C LYS A 227 -0.61 6.68 -0.34
N ASN A 228 -0.28 5.57 -1.01
CA ASN A 228 -1.27 4.54 -1.33
C ASN A 228 -1.72 3.74 -0.10
N LEU A 229 -0.91 3.70 0.96
CA LEU A 229 -1.24 3.01 2.21
C LEU A 229 -2.06 3.89 3.16
N SER A 230 -1.89 5.21 3.09
CA SER A 230 -2.62 6.15 3.95
C SER A 230 -4.09 6.36 3.56
N HIS A 231 -4.51 5.83 2.41
CA HIS A 231 -5.85 6.05 1.83
C HIS A 231 -6.47 4.79 1.30
#